data_AF-A0A2N5D4L4-F1
#
_entry.id   AF-A0A2N5D4L4-F1
#
_cell.length_a   1.000
_cell.length_b   1.000
_cell.length_c   1.000
_cell.angle_alpha   90.00
_cell.angle_beta   90.00
_cell.angle_gamma   90.00
#
_symmetry.space_group_name_H-M   'P 1'
#
loop_
_entity.id
_entity.type
_entity.pdbx_description
1 polymer ?
#
loop_
_entity_poly.entity_id
_entity_poly.type
_entity_poly.pdbx_seq_one_letter_code
_entity_poly.pdbx_strand_id
1 'polypeptide(L)'
;MTTVGEPRHYKHFLPRIAELAVQGDCAHQGTIPEALAGKIIYAGFDRWPASEQRAVRALFRAAFEQAVTERPESADAEQWLCADLRLGADISEALQIWAAAPQPNATLQLAQSIQAANLRGLENDIPPFWEELPALHRPIFEAWLRRPASRANLEAAICGAGDDEWLIQDALKATPLQ
;
A
#
# COMPACT_ATOMS: atom_id res chain seq x y z
N MET A 1 20.94 -8.70 0.03
CA MET A 1 20.97 -9.96 0.79
C MET A 1 21.83 -9.73 2.04
N THR A 2 21.23 -9.41 3.18
CA THR A 2 21.94 -9.29 4.46
C THR A 2 21.28 -10.20 5.47
N THR A 3 21.54 -11.50 5.35
CA THR A 3 21.63 -12.48 6.44
C THR A 3 21.91 -13.85 5.82
N VAL A 4 22.83 -14.57 6.45
CA VAL A 4 23.42 -15.83 6.03
C VAL A 4 22.35 -16.89 5.71
N GLY A 5 22.39 -17.51 4.53
CA GLY A 5 21.50 -18.64 4.20
C GLY A 5 21.13 -18.76 2.72
N GLU A 6 20.65 -19.95 2.34
CA GLU A 6 20.07 -20.21 1.02
C GLU A 6 18.61 -19.71 0.95
N PRO A 7 18.03 -19.47 -0.25
CA PRO A 7 16.63 -19.05 -0.41
C PRO A 7 15.60 -19.90 0.36
N ARG A 8 15.89 -21.20 0.53
CA ARG A 8 15.06 -22.12 1.34
C ARG A 8 14.94 -21.69 2.81
N HIS A 9 15.97 -21.08 3.39
CA HIS A 9 15.96 -20.61 4.77
C HIS A 9 15.06 -19.38 4.91
N TYR A 10 15.09 -18.47 3.93
CA TYR A 10 14.18 -17.33 3.90
C TYR A 10 12.71 -17.78 3.87
N LYS A 11 12.40 -18.75 3.01
CA LYS A 11 11.06 -19.33 2.92
C LYS A 11 10.60 -20.02 4.22
N HIS A 12 11.51 -20.63 4.97
CA HIS A 12 11.20 -21.22 6.28
C HIS A 12 10.76 -20.16 7.31
N PHE A 13 11.38 -18.98 7.30
CA PHE A 13 11.05 -17.89 8.22
C PHE A 13 9.95 -16.95 7.70
N LEU A 14 9.64 -17.00 6.40
CA LEU A 14 8.67 -16.12 5.77
C LEU A 14 7.32 -16.05 6.51
N PRO A 15 6.70 -17.15 6.97
CA PRO A 15 5.43 -17.07 7.69
C PRO A 15 5.49 -16.16 8.92
N ARG A 16 6.57 -16.22 9.72
CA ARG A 16 6.73 -15.38 10.90
C ARG A 16 7.05 -13.93 10.55
N ILE A 17 7.86 -13.71 9.51
CA ILE A 17 8.16 -12.35 9.05
C ILE A 17 6.89 -11.67 8.53
N ALA A 18 6.08 -12.39 7.75
CA ALA A 18 4.79 -11.94 7.26
C ALA A 18 3.82 -11.61 8.40
N GLU A 19 3.70 -12.50 9.39
CA GLU A 19 2.87 -12.27 10.57
C GLU A 19 3.26 -10.96 11.28
N LEU A 20 4.56 -10.74 11.50
CA LEU A 20 5.06 -9.51 12.14
C LEU A 20 4.80 -8.26 11.30
N ALA A 21 4.89 -8.37 9.97
CA ALA A 21 4.57 -7.27 9.07
C ALA A 21 3.09 -6.89 9.12
N VAL A 22 2.19 -7.87 9.16
CA VAL A 22 0.74 -7.61 9.24
C VAL A 22 0.33 -7.06 10.62
N GLN A 23 1.01 -7.44 11.69
CA GLN A 23 0.71 -6.98 13.06
C GLN A 23 1.15 -5.54 13.35
N GLY A 24 1.63 -4.78 12.35
CA GLY A 24 1.93 -3.36 12.50
C GLY A 24 3.27 -3.07 13.16
N ASP A 25 4.15 -4.05 13.33
CA ASP A 25 5.55 -3.82 13.75
C ASP A 25 6.43 -3.41 12.54
N CYS A 26 5.89 -2.52 11.70
CA CYS A 26 6.48 -2.04 10.45
C CYS A 26 7.62 -1.03 10.66
N ALA A 27 7.92 -0.67 11.91
CA ALA A 27 9.05 0.20 12.26
C ALA A 27 10.43 -0.44 11.96
N HIS A 28 10.46 -1.75 11.70
CA HIS A 28 11.68 -2.51 11.45
C HIS A 28 11.91 -2.70 9.94
N GLN A 29 13.15 -2.51 9.48
CA GLN A 29 13.56 -2.67 8.07
C GLN A 29 13.29 -4.07 7.44
N GLY A 30 12.82 -5.02 8.26
CA GLY A 30 12.44 -6.37 7.85
C GLY A 30 10.96 -6.56 7.49
N THR A 31 10.08 -5.69 7.98
CA THR A 31 8.62 -5.86 7.99
C THR A 31 7.88 -4.83 7.13
N ILE A 32 8.60 -3.85 6.56
CA ILE A 32 8.05 -2.92 5.56
C ILE A 32 7.48 -3.74 4.39
N PRO A 33 6.18 -3.57 4.03
CA PRO A 33 5.49 -4.44 3.07
C PRO A 33 6.19 -4.55 1.72
N GLU A 34 6.64 -3.43 1.17
CA GLU A 34 7.32 -3.44 -0.12
C GLU A 34 8.68 -4.14 -0.04
N ALA A 35 9.49 -3.84 0.98
CA ALA A 35 10.79 -4.49 1.14
C ALA A 35 10.63 -6.00 1.34
N LEU A 36 9.53 -6.43 1.97
CA LEU A 36 9.16 -7.83 2.11
C LEU A 36 8.83 -8.45 0.75
N ALA A 37 7.98 -7.82 -0.06
CA ALA A 37 7.67 -8.28 -1.42
C ALA A 37 8.93 -8.37 -2.30
N GLY A 38 9.82 -7.39 -2.22
CA GLY A 38 11.10 -7.40 -2.94
C GLY A 38 12.00 -8.57 -2.55
N LYS A 39 12.08 -8.91 -1.26
CA LYS A 39 12.83 -10.08 -0.78
C LYS A 39 12.21 -11.40 -1.25
N ILE A 40 10.88 -11.49 -1.31
CA ILE A 40 10.17 -12.66 -1.85
C ILE A 40 10.51 -12.85 -3.33
N ILE A 41 10.42 -11.78 -4.14
CA ILE A 41 10.77 -11.80 -5.56
C ILE A 41 12.23 -12.20 -5.75
N TYR A 42 13.14 -11.60 -4.98
CA TYR A 42 14.56 -11.92 -5.01
C TYR A 42 14.85 -13.40 -4.67
N ALA A 43 14.03 -14.03 -3.84
CA ALA A 43 14.11 -15.46 -3.51
C ALA A 43 13.55 -16.40 -4.61
N GLY A 44 13.27 -15.89 -5.82
CA GLY A 44 12.83 -16.67 -6.97
C GLY A 44 11.38 -17.12 -6.86
N PHE A 45 10.50 -16.21 -6.44
CA PHE A 45 9.07 -16.49 -6.20
C PHE A 45 8.35 -17.14 -7.39
N ASP A 46 8.73 -16.77 -8.62
CA ASP A 46 8.23 -17.33 -9.87
C ASP A 46 8.45 -18.85 -9.98
N ARG A 47 9.48 -19.39 -9.32
CA ARG A 47 9.85 -20.81 -9.32
C ARG A 47 9.26 -21.60 -8.15
N TRP A 48 8.54 -20.94 -7.24
CA TRP A 48 7.96 -21.62 -6.08
C TRP A 48 6.78 -22.51 -6.50
N PRO A 49 6.45 -23.57 -5.74
CA PRO A 49 5.20 -24.31 -5.89
C PRO A 49 3.97 -23.41 -6.00
N ALA A 50 3.06 -23.72 -6.93
CA ALA A 50 1.87 -22.90 -7.20
C ALA A 50 0.94 -22.71 -5.99
N SER A 51 0.93 -23.67 -5.05
CA SER A 51 0.20 -23.53 -3.77
C SER A 51 0.78 -22.41 -2.91
N GLU A 52 2.10 -22.28 -2.87
CA GLU A 52 2.77 -21.27 -2.07
C GLU A 52 2.71 -19.90 -2.72
N GLN A 53 2.83 -19.83 -4.05
CA GLN A 53 2.61 -18.58 -4.77
C GLN A 53 1.22 -18.02 -4.50
N ARG A 54 0.19 -18.87 -4.52
CA ARG A 54 -1.17 -18.47 -4.16
C ARG A 54 -1.30 -18.03 -2.71
N ALA A 55 -0.69 -18.76 -1.77
CA ALA A 55 -0.75 -18.42 -0.35
C ALA A 55 -0.13 -17.05 -0.06
N VAL A 56 1.04 -16.77 -0.66
CA VAL A 56 1.72 -15.47 -0.51
C VAL A 56 0.89 -14.35 -1.15
N ARG A 57 0.37 -14.53 -2.37
CA ARG A 57 -0.49 -13.51 -3.00
C ARG A 57 -1.75 -13.24 -2.16
N ALA A 58 -2.40 -14.28 -1.66
CA ALA A 58 -3.59 -14.14 -0.81
C ALA A 58 -3.28 -13.41 0.50
N LEU A 59 -2.12 -13.66 1.11
CA LEU A 59 -1.68 -12.94 2.30
C LEU A 59 -1.51 -11.43 2.02
N PHE A 60 -0.78 -11.06 0.97
CA PHE A 60 -0.52 -9.65 0.65
C PHE A 60 -1.81 -8.92 0.27
N ARG A 61 -2.71 -9.60 -0.45
CA ARG A 61 -4.04 -9.09 -0.76
C ARG A 61 -4.87 -8.83 0.50
N ALA A 62 -4.92 -9.79 1.41
CA ALA A 62 -5.65 -9.64 2.67
C ALA A 62 -5.04 -8.55 3.57
N ALA A 63 -3.71 -8.44 3.59
CA ALA A 63 -3.02 -7.39 4.35
C ALA A 63 -3.28 -6.00 3.78
N PHE A 64 -3.36 -5.85 2.45
CA PHE A 64 -3.80 -4.61 1.81
C PHE A 64 -5.25 -4.26 2.16
N GLU A 65 -6.16 -5.23 2.02
CA GLU A 65 -7.58 -5.06 2.40
C GLU A 65 -7.73 -4.61 3.87
N GLN A 66 -6.94 -5.21 4.77
CA GLN A 66 -6.90 -4.83 6.17
C GLN A 66 -6.36 -3.41 6.35
N ALA A 67 -5.20 -3.08 5.75
CA ALA A 67 -4.54 -1.79 5.89
C ALA A 67 -5.44 -0.62 5.44
N VAL A 68 -6.23 -0.81 4.38
CA VAL A 68 -7.22 0.18 3.92
C VAL A 68 -8.25 0.53 5.01
N THR A 69 -8.59 -0.43 5.88
CA THR A 69 -9.57 -0.22 6.96
C THR A 69 -8.95 0.22 8.29
N GLU A 70 -7.62 0.25 8.36
CA GLU A 70 -6.87 0.69 9.54
C GLU A 70 -6.49 2.16 9.43
N ARG A 71 -6.17 2.77 10.58
CA ARG A 71 -5.71 4.15 10.61
C ARG A 71 -4.31 4.26 9.95
N PRO A 72 -4.00 5.36 9.25
CA PRO A 72 -2.69 5.64 8.65
C PRO A 72 -1.46 5.36 9.54
N GLU A 73 -1.57 5.60 10.84
CA GLU A 73 -0.51 5.36 11.82
C GLU A 73 -0.32 3.87 12.19
N SER A 74 -1.34 3.03 11.93
CA SER A 74 -1.32 1.60 12.26
C SER A 74 -0.81 0.78 11.07
N ALA A 75 -1.22 1.15 9.86
CA ALA A 75 -0.75 0.53 8.62
C ALA A 75 -0.76 1.53 7.47
N ASP A 76 0.19 1.38 6.54
CA ASP A 76 0.27 2.18 5.32
C ASP A 76 -0.35 1.39 4.16
N ALA A 77 -1.54 1.80 3.73
CA ALA A 77 -2.27 1.13 2.65
C ALA A 77 -1.56 1.26 1.29
N GLU A 78 -0.84 2.35 1.03
CA GLU A 78 -0.08 2.55 -0.22
C GLU A 78 1.11 1.57 -0.31
N GLN A 79 1.80 1.33 0.80
CA GLN A 79 2.89 0.35 0.85
C GLN A 79 2.38 -1.08 0.63
N TRP A 80 1.27 -1.45 1.26
CA TRP A 80 0.67 -2.76 1.04
C TRP A 80 0.11 -2.92 -0.37
N LEU A 81 -0.48 -1.88 -0.95
CA LEU A 81 -0.89 -1.85 -2.36
C LEU A 81 0.30 -2.13 -3.27
N CYS A 82 1.40 -1.38 -3.10
CA CYS A 82 2.60 -1.56 -3.91
C CYS A 82 3.16 -2.98 -3.77
N ALA A 83 3.18 -3.53 -2.56
CA ALA A 83 3.63 -4.89 -2.30
C ALA A 83 2.76 -5.94 -3.00
N ASP A 84 1.43 -5.79 -2.97
CA ASP A 84 0.48 -6.66 -3.68
C ASP A 84 0.66 -6.58 -5.21
N LEU A 85 0.82 -5.37 -5.75
CA LEU A 85 1.08 -5.13 -7.17
C LEU A 85 2.40 -5.75 -7.64
N ARG A 86 3.46 -5.69 -6.82
CA ARG A 86 4.75 -6.33 -7.12
C ARG A 86 4.62 -7.85 -7.22
N LEU A 87 3.69 -8.43 -6.47
CA LEU A 87 3.37 -9.86 -6.53
C LEU A 87 2.36 -10.19 -7.63
N GLY A 88 2.02 -9.24 -8.49
CA GLY A 88 1.24 -9.43 -9.71
C GLY A 88 -0.26 -9.29 -9.54
N ALA A 89 -0.72 -8.53 -8.54
CA ALA A 89 -2.12 -8.11 -8.44
C ALA A 89 -2.50 -7.10 -9.54
N ASP A 90 -3.78 -7.05 -9.87
CA ASP A 90 -4.33 -6.04 -10.78
C ASP A 90 -4.62 -4.73 -10.03
N ILE A 91 -4.09 -3.62 -10.56
CA ILE A 91 -4.26 -2.30 -9.95
C ILE A 91 -5.71 -1.80 -10.00
N SER A 92 -6.47 -2.13 -11.03
CA SER A 92 -7.87 -1.69 -11.13
C SER A 92 -8.72 -2.39 -10.08
N GLU A 93 -8.50 -3.68 -9.86
CA GLU A 93 -9.16 -4.45 -8.82
C GLU A 93 -8.79 -3.96 -7.41
N ALA A 94 -7.49 -3.71 -7.17
CA ALA A 94 -7.03 -3.18 -5.88
C ALA A 94 -7.63 -1.81 -5.55
N LEU A 95 -7.73 -0.92 -6.54
CA LEU A 95 -8.35 0.40 -6.37
C LEU A 95 -9.87 0.33 -6.18
N GLN A 96 -10.54 -0.67 -6.76
CA GLN A 96 -11.97 -0.91 -6.51
C GLN A 96 -12.22 -1.37 -5.07
N ILE A 97 -11.36 -2.26 -4.56
CA ILE A 97 -11.40 -2.70 -3.16
C ILE A 97 -11.27 -1.50 -2.22
N TRP A 98 -10.28 -0.64 -2.45
CA TRP A 98 -10.10 0.56 -1.64
C TRP A 98 -11.31 1.48 -1.71
N ALA A 99 -11.82 1.75 -2.92
CA ALA A 99 -12.99 2.60 -3.10
C ALA A 99 -14.27 2.06 -2.44
N ALA A 100 -14.39 0.73 -2.32
CA ALA A 100 -15.54 0.06 -1.69
C ALA A 100 -15.38 -0.15 -0.19
N ALA A 101 -14.19 0.12 0.37
CA ALA A 101 -13.91 -0.15 1.77
C ALA A 101 -14.74 0.74 2.72
N PRO A 102 -15.12 0.24 3.91
CA PRO A 102 -15.85 1.02 4.89
C PRO A 102 -15.11 2.30 5.32
N GLN A 103 -15.86 3.39 5.43
CA GLN A 103 -15.40 4.65 6.01
C GLN A 103 -15.48 4.60 7.55
N PRO A 104 -14.61 5.31 8.31
CA PRO A 104 -13.83 6.50 7.94
C PRO A 104 -12.35 6.28 7.59
N ASN A 105 -11.73 5.19 8.04
CA ASN A 105 -10.28 4.99 7.93
C ASN A 105 -9.80 4.89 6.47
N ALA A 106 -10.60 4.31 5.57
CA ALA A 106 -10.28 4.26 4.15
C ALA A 106 -10.11 5.66 3.52
N THR A 107 -10.86 6.65 4.01
CA THR A 107 -10.69 8.06 3.60
C THR A 107 -9.44 8.69 4.21
N LEU A 108 -9.07 8.34 5.43
CA LEU A 108 -7.81 8.82 6.03
C LEU A 108 -6.59 8.27 5.28
N GLN A 109 -6.62 6.98 4.91
CA GLN A 109 -5.60 6.37 4.05
C GLN A 109 -5.52 7.11 2.69
N LEU A 110 -6.68 7.39 2.07
CA LEU A 110 -6.75 8.15 0.82
C LEU A 110 -6.14 9.57 0.99
N ALA A 111 -6.45 10.26 2.08
CA ALA A 111 -5.92 11.59 2.37
C ALA A 111 -4.39 11.56 2.53
N GLN A 112 -3.85 10.57 3.26
CA GLN A 112 -2.40 10.36 3.40
C GLN A 112 -1.72 10.11 2.05
N SER A 113 -2.30 9.25 1.20
CA SER A 113 -1.75 9.00 -0.14
C SER A 113 -1.78 10.24 -1.05
N ILE A 114 -2.80 11.09 -0.94
CA ILE A 114 -2.85 12.38 -1.67
C ILE A 114 -1.74 13.31 -1.19
N GLN A 115 -1.55 13.46 0.12
CA GLN A 115 -0.46 14.27 0.66
C GLN A 115 0.91 13.76 0.19
N ALA A 116 1.14 12.45 0.30
CA ALA A 116 2.38 11.83 -0.14
C ALA A 116 2.60 12.05 -1.64
N ALA A 117 1.56 11.88 -2.47
CA ALA A 117 1.63 12.14 -3.91
C ALA A 117 1.95 13.60 -4.24
N ASN A 118 1.40 14.54 -3.48
CA ASN A 118 1.66 15.96 -3.67
C ASN A 118 3.10 16.34 -3.28
N LEU A 119 3.59 15.86 -2.14
CA LEU A 119 4.98 16.06 -1.70
C LEU A 119 5.98 15.53 -2.74
N ARG A 120 5.75 14.32 -3.25
CA ARG A 120 6.56 13.71 -4.33
C ARG A 120 6.56 14.56 -5.60
N GLY A 121 5.41 15.10 -5.97
CA GLY A 121 5.29 16.00 -7.13
C GLY A 121 6.09 17.30 -6.98
N LEU A 122 6.23 17.82 -5.75
CA LEU A 122 7.04 19.01 -5.47
C LEU A 122 8.54 18.71 -5.53
N GLU A 123 8.96 17.54 -5.06
CA GLU A 123 10.37 17.15 -4.96
C GLU A 123 10.89 16.48 -6.26
N ASN A 124 10.01 16.20 -7.22
CA ASN A 124 10.27 15.31 -8.36
C ASN A 124 10.82 13.95 -7.94
N ASP A 125 10.49 13.49 -6.74
CA ASP A 125 10.99 12.25 -6.16
C ASP A 125 10.01 11.10 -6.42
N ILE A 126 10.56 9.96 -6.82
CA ILE A 126 9.80 8.73 -7.03
C ILE A 126 10.26 7.76 -5.96
N PRO A 127 9.37 7.34 -5.04
CA PRO A 127 9.74 6.34 -4.06
C PRO A 127 10.23 5.08 -4.78
N PRO A 128 11.32 4.44 -4.32
CA PRO A 128 11.90 3.27 -4.97
C PRO A 128 10.88 2.17 -5.28
N PHE A 129 9.89 2.01 -4.39
CA PHE A 129 8.83 1.02 -4.55
C PHE A 129 7.90 1.25 -5.76
N TRP A 130 7.71 2.49 -6.19
CA TRP A 130 6.94 2.80 -7.40
C TRP A 130 7.78 2.63 -8.68
N GLU A 131 9.11 2.77 -8.59
CA GLU A 131 10.02 2.57 -9.74
C GLU A 131 10.10 1.10 -10.16
N GLU A 132 9.99 0.19 -9.19
CA GLU A 132 10.07 -1.26 -9.43
C GLU A 132 8.76 -1.87 -9.96
N LEU A 133 7.69 -1.08 -10.04
CA LEU A 133 6.40 -1.47 -10.60
C LEU A 133 6.32 -1.16 -12.11
N PRO A 134 5.41 -1.81 -12.85
CA PRO A 134 5.13 -1.43 -14.24
C PRO A 134 4.83 0.06 -14.37
N ALA A 135 5.42 0.72 -15.37
CA ALA A 135 5.37 2.17 -15.56
C ALA A 135 3.94 2.77 -15.62
N LEU A 136 2.93 1.95 -15.92
CA LEU A 136 1.54 2.36 -15.99
C LEU A 136 0.85 2.41 -14.62
N HIS A 137 1.32 1.66 -13.62
CA HIS A 137 0.65 1.54 -12.32
C HIS A 137 0.59 2.88 -11.58
N ARG A 138 1.72 3.59 -11.49
CA ARG A 138 1.78 4.88 -10.81
C ARG A 138 0.85 5.93 -11.44
N PRO A 139 0.88 6.19 -12.77
CA PRO A 139 -0.08 7.09 -13.41
C PRO A 139 -1.54 6.72 -13.16
N ILE A 140 -1.89 5.42 -13.15
CA ILE A 140 -3.25 4.96 -12.82
C ILE A 140 -3.61 5.30 -11.38
N PHE A 141 -2.72 5.01 -10.43
CA PHE A 141 -2.92 5.31 -9.01
C PHE A 141 -3.09 6.82 -8.78
N GLU A 142 -2.18 7.63 -9.32
CA GLU A 142 -2.25 9.09 -9.19
C GLU A 142 -3.50 9.68 -9.85
N ALA A 143 -3.90 9.17 -11.01
CA ALA A 143 -5.15 9.57 -11.66
C ALA A 143 -6.37 9.19 -10.81
N TRP A 144 -6.33 8.05 -10.12
CA TRP A 144 -7.38 7.61 -9.19
C TRP A 144 -7.48 8.52 -7.96
N LEU A 145 -6.36 8.92 -7.35
CA LEU A 145 -6.33 9.85 -6.23
C LEU A 145 -7.03 11.19 -6.56
N ARG A 146 -6.89 11.66 -7.81
CA ARG A 146 -7.43 12.94 -8.28
C ARG A 146 -8.87 12.87 -8.82
N ARG A 147 -9.56 11.73 -8.73
CA ARG A 147 -10.93 11.59 -9.24
C ARG A 147 -11.93 12.43 -8.43
N PRO A 148 -13.01 12.93 -9.04
CA PRO A 148 -14.09 13.61 -8.32
C PRO A 148 -14.67 12.78 -7.17
N ALA A 149 -14.75 11.45 -7.33
CA ALA A 149 -15.22 10.56 -6.27
C ALA A 149 -14.31 10.55 -5.04
N SER A 150 -12.98 10.56 -5.24
CA SER A 150 -11.99 10.63 -4.17
C SER A 150 -12.14 11.94 -3.37
N ARG A 151 -12.34 13.05 -4.08
CA ARG A 151 -12.64 14.35 -3.46
C ARG A 151 -13.96 14.34 -2.69
N ALA A 152 -15.03 13.80 -3.27
CA ALA A 152 -16.34 13.70 -2.62
C ALA A 152 -16.28 12.88 -1.32
N ASN A 153 -15.48 11.80 -1.29
CA ASN A 153 -15.25 11.01 -0.08
C ASN A 153 -14.56 11.85 1.02
N LEU A 154 -13.53 12.62 0.67
CA LEU A 154 -12.85 13.52 1.60
C LEU A 154 -13.79 14.61 2.15
N GLU A 155 -14.59 15.24 1.28
CA GLU A 155 -15.55 16.28 1.66
C GLU A 155 -16.64 15.72 2.59
N ALA A 156 -17.13 14.50 2.35
CA ALA A 156 -18.12 13.85 3.22
C ALA A 156 -17.56 13.46 4.59
N ALA A 157 -16.26 13.14 4.68
CA ALA A 157 -15.63 12.67 5.91
C ALA A 157 -15.20 13.81 6.85
N ILE A 158 -15.08 15.06 6.37
CA ILE A 158 -14.50 16.17 7.14
C ILE A 158 -15.20 16.41 8.48
N CYS A 159 -16.54 16.41 8.50
CA CYS A 159 -17.34 16.68 9.70
C CYS A 159 -17.26 15.55 10.76
N GLY A 160 -16.73 14.37 10.41
CA GLY A 160 -16.62 13.21 11.29
C GLY A 160 -15.19 12.80 11.65
N ALA A 161 -14.19 13.55 11.17
CA ALA A 161 -12.78 13.16 11.27
C ALA A 161 -12.13 13.45 12.63
N GLY A 162 -12.74 14.29 13.46
CA GLY A 162 -12.21 14.64 14.79
C GLY A 162 -10.77 15.18 14.69
N ASP A 163 -9.84 14.55 15.41
CA ASP A 163 -8.43 14.96 15.43
C ASP A 163 -7.71 14.81 14.08
N ASP A 164 -8.28 14.07 13.12
CA ASP A 164 -7.72 13.85 11.78
C ASP A 164 -8.25 14.83 10.73
N GLU A 165 -9.07 15.82 11.13
CA GLU A 165 -9.64 16.79 10.19
C GLU A 165 -8.56 17.53 9.39
N TRP A 166 -7.43 17.85 10.04
CA TRP A 166 -6.31 18.55 9.39
C TRP A 166 -5.75 17.77 8.18
N LEU A 167 -5.69 16.43 8.28
CA LEU A 167 -5.18 15.55 7.23
C LEU A 167 -6.10 15.59 6.00
N ILE A 168 -7.41 15.51 6.23
CA ILE A 168 -8.42 15.61 5.17
C ILE A 168 -8.41 17.00 4.52
N GLN A 169 -8.35 18.07 5.34
CA GLN A 169 -8.31 19.44 4.83
C GLN A 169 -7.09 19.69 3.95
N ASP A 170 -5.94 19.16 4.32
CA ASP A 170 -4.72 19.33 3.55
C ASP A 170 -4.76 18.54 2.23
N ALA A 171 -5.27 17.31 2.25
CA ALA A 171 -5.53 16.53 1.04
C ALA A 171 -6.50 17.24 0.07
N LEU A 172 -7.54 17.91 0.59
CA LEU A 172 -8.48 18.70 -0.21
C LEU A 172 -7.84 19.92 -0.88
N LYS A 173 -6.82 20.54 -0.25
CA LYS A 173 -6.05 21.65 -0.85
C LYS A 173 -5.13 21.15 -1.96
N ALA A 174 -4.54 19.97 -1.80
CA ALA A 174 -3.69 19.33 -2.80
C ALA A 174 -4.46 18.84 -4.05
N THR A 175 -5.80 18.79 -3.98
CA THR A 175 -6.66 18.32 -5.07
C THR A 175 -7.58 19.44 -5.58
N PRO A 176 -7.05 20.47 -6.27
CA PRO A 176 -7.85 21.63 -6.70
C PRO A 176 -8.97 21.21 -7.67
N LEU A 177 -10.09 21.95 -7.63
CA LEU A 177 -11.22 21.77 -8.54
C LEU A 177 -10.74 21.92 -9.99
N GLN A 178 -11.02 20.92 -10.83
CA GLN A 178 -10.84 20.98 -12.28
C GLN A 178 -12.06 21.63 -12.95
#